data_AF-A0A417CWP8-F1
#
_entry.id   AF-A0A417CWP8-F1
#
_cell.length_a   1.000
_cell.length_b   1.000
_cell.length_c   1.000
_cell.angle_alpha   90.00
_cell.angle_beta   90.00
_cell.angle_gamma   90.00
#
_symmetry.space_group_name_H-M   'P 1'
#
loop_
_entity.id
_entity.type
_entity.pdbx_description
1 polymer ?
#
loop_
_entity_poly.entity_id
_entity_poly.type
_entity_poly.pdbx_seq_one_letter_code
_entity_poly.pdbx_strand_id
1 'polypeptide(L)'
;MLENNWNMQVHSLTIFRHVLDDDVFCKFLLLCDSMQEDLSTKVDRYCTFVSSLYQNDTDFSAYLYRWLMNDENTVIHRISRKESLPQALQDSLHAELEILEEISSITSDQMIEWMHYDSFLPKWETSHFDFEKDYFVHLHALPKEGYGVFAKYRAFGIQHGQLVPIIHPDPQRLSDLIGYKREREQVIKNSLAFLEGIKVNNVLLYGDAGTGKSSTVKAIVNEYYKEGLRLIEVKKDQLAVLPEIMDSLADNPLHFIIFIDDLSFKSNDDDFVALKNILEGGIQNNQNNCVVYATSNRRHFVQENSKNRDGGELFRNDSIQETMSLAARFGLTVTFTKPLKDLYLEIVMQLADRYQIETDRDVLAIQAEAYAIRNSGRSPRTAKQFIEYTKINEKIK
;
A
#
# COMPACT_ATOMS: atom_id res chain seq x y z
N MET A 1 34.32 25.23 -27.87
CA MET A 1 33.75 25.91 -26.67
C MET A 1 32.56 25.16 -26.06
N LEU A 2 32.18 23.98 -26.58
CA LEU A 2 31.27 23.03 -25.91
C LEU A 2 32.04 21.73 -25.60
N GLU A 3 33.29 21.86 -25.15
CA GLU A 3 34.05 20.73 -24.60
C GLU A 3 33.79 20.69 -23.09
N ASN A 4 32.98 19.72 -22.67
CA ASN A 4 33.05 19.02 -21.38
C ASN A 4 33.08 19.86 -20.09
N ASN A 5 32.04 20.63 -19.78
CA ASN A 5 31.80 21.05 -18.39
C ASN A 5 30.71 20.22 -17.69
N TRP A 6 29.78 19.65 -18.45
CA TRP A 6 28.64 18.93 -17.88
C TRP A 6 29.05 17.63 -17.17
N ASN A 7 30.12 16.96 -17.60
CA ASN A 7 30.64 15.79 -16.89
C ASN A 7 31.15 16.16 -15.47
N MET A 8 31.83 17.30 -15.34
CA MET A 8 32.19 17.85 -14.03
C MET A 8 30.95 18.26 -13.22
N GLN A 9 29.93 18.83 -13.88
CA GLN A 9 28.66 19.18 -13.24
C GLN A 9 27.92 17.93 -12.71
N VAL A 10 27.91 16.83 -13.44
CA VAL A 10 27.32 15.54 -13.01
C VAL A 10 28.04 14.97 -11.79
N HIS A 11 29.38 15.04 -11.75
CA HIS A 11 30.11 14.61 -10.57
C HIS A 11 29.93 15.51 -9.35
N SER A 12 29.44 16.74 -9.56
CA SER A 12 29.09 17.69 -8.50
C SER A 12 27.71 17.46 -7.87
N LEU A 13 26.88 16.56 -8.44
CA LEU A 13 25.57 16.21 -7.88
C LEU A 13 25.70 15.69 -6.44
N THR A 14 24.82 16.17 -5.58
CA THR A 14 24.74 15.87 -4.15
C THR A 14 23.39 15.31 -3.74
N ILE A 15 22.29 15.79 -4.32
CA ILE A 15 20.93 15.34 -4.03
C ILE A 15 20.62 14.09 -4.83
N PHE A 16 20.80 14.13 -6.15
CA PHE A 16 20.54 13.02 -7.07
C PHE A 16 21.79 12.20 -7.37
N ARG A 17 22.73 12.17 -6.42
CA ARG A 17 24.04 11.53 -6.62
C ARG A 17 23.94 10.03 -6.95
N HIS A 18 22.89 9.35 -6.50
CA HIS A 18 22.64 7.94 -6.82
C HIS A 18 22.48 7.68 -8.32
N VAL A 19 22.27 8.72 -9.14
CA VAL A 19 22.24 8.57 -10.61
C VAL A 19 23.56 8.03 -11.16
N LEU A 20 24.65 8.26 -10.43
CA LEU A 20 25.98 7.72 -10.75
C LEU A 20 26.11 6.22 -10.50
N ASP A 21 25.14 5.58 -9.85
CA ASP A 21 25.09 4.12 -9.67
C ASP A 21 24.15 3.46 -10.69
N ASP A 22 23.41 4.26 -11.49
CA ASP A 22 22.51 3.75 -12.51
C ASP A 22 23.27 3.21 -13.73
N ASP A 23 22.91 2.01 -14.17
CA ASP A 23 23.62 1.27 -15.22
C ASP A 23 23.57 1.96 -16.59
N VAL A 24 22.42 2.52 -16.98
CA VAL A 24 22.28 3.21 -18.27
C VAL A 24 23.00 4.55 -18.21
N PHE A 25 22.81 5.32 -17.14
CA PHE A 25 23.45 6.61 -16.96
C PHE A 25 24.98 6.50 -16.87
N CYS A 26 25.51 5.50 -16.16
CA CYS A 26 26.95 5.22 -16.14
C CYS A 26 27.52 4.99 -17.54
N LYS A 27 26.83 4.20 -18.37
CA LYS A 27 27.27 3.94 -19.75
C LYS A 27 27.18 5.19 -20.63
N PHE A 28 26.20 6.06 -20.38
CA PHE A 28 26.14 7.38 -21.00
C PHE A 28 27.35 8.24 -20.61
N LEU A 29 27.73 8.29 -19.33
CA LEU A 29 28.92 9.02 -18.89
C LEU A 29 30.19 8.48 -19.53
N LEU A 30 30.36 7.15 -19.58
CA LEU A 30 31.50 6.50 -20.24
C LEU A 30 31.57 6.80 -21.74
N LEU A 31 30.42 6.89 -22.43
CA LEU A 31 30.37 7.35 -23.82
C LEU A 31 30.92 8.76 -23.95
N CYS A 32 30.53 9.65 -23.06
CA CYS A 32 30.96 11.03 -23.13
C CYS A 32 32.41 11.26 -22.70
N ASP A 33 32.92 10.46 -21.74
CA ASP A 33 34.35 10.40 -21.42
C ASP A 33 35.19 9.96 -22.61
N SER A 34 34.66 9.06 -23.45
CA SER A 34 35.35 8.55 -24.63
C SER A 34 35.47 9.55 -25.78
N MET A 35 34.90 10.76 -25.67
CA MET A 35 34.90 11.75 -26.77
C MET A 35 36.30 12.20 -27.21
N GLN A 36 37.32 12.03 -26.37
CA GLN A 36 38.72 12.30 -26.70
C GLN A 36 39.51 11.04 -27.11
N GLU A 37 38.87 9.87 -27.10
CA GLU A 37 39.46 8.58 -27.47
C GLU A 37 39.34 8.30 -28.98
N ASP A 38 39.76 7.12 -29.43
CA ASP A 38 39.66 6.72 -30.83
C ASP A 38 38.21 6.37 -31.23
N LEU A 39 37.93 6.45 -32.55
CA LEU A 39 36.60 6.26 -33.09
C LEU A 39 36.00 4.86 -32.79
N SER A 40 36.84 3.82 -32.73
CA SER A 40 36.36 2.46 -32.40
C SER A 40 35.83 2.43 -30.98
N THR A 41 36.55 3.05 -30.04
CA THR A 41 36.12 3.12 -28.64
C THR A 41 34.83 3.95 -28.49
N LYS A 42 34.72 5.10 -29.17
CA LYS A 42 33.48 5.91 -29.16
C LYS A 42 32.26 5.11 -29.65
N VAL A 43 32.41 4.40 -30.77
CA VAL A 43 31.34 3.58 -31.34
C VAL A 43 30.95 2.42 -30.41
N ASP A 44 31.92 1.76 -29.78
CA ASP A 44 31.66 0.70 -28.80
C ASP A 44 30.91 1.23 -27.57
N ARG A 45 31.33 2.36 -27.01
CA ARG A 45 30.64 3.00 -25.87
C ARG A 45 29.24 3.47 -26.23
N TYR A 46 29.07 4.02 -27.43
CA TYR A 46 27.77 4.45 -27.95
C TYR A 46 26.81 3.26 -28.02
N CYS A 47 27.23 2.18 -28.69
CA CYS A 47 26.41 0.98 -28.81
C CYS A 47 26.14 0.32 -27.45
N THR A 48 27.10 0.35 -26.53
CA THR A 48 26.94 -0.16 -25.16
C THR A 48 25.88 0.63 -24.39
N PHE A 49 25.91 1.96 -24.46
CA PHE A 49 24.88 2.82 -23.88
C PHE A 49 23.50 2.54 -24.50
N VAL A 50 23.37 2.60 -25.83
CA VAL A 50 22.08 2.42 -26.51
C VAL A 50 21.49 1.03 -26.28
N SER A 51 22.33 -0.01 -26.29
CA SER A 51 21.91 -1.37 -25.95
C SER A 51 21.36 -1.47 -24.52
N SER A 52 22.00 -0.78 -23.57
CA SER A 52 21.54 -0.72 -22.18
C SER A 52 20.24 0.05 -22.03
N LEU A 53 20.11 1.17 -22.75
CA LEU A 53 18.88 1.95 -22.79
C LEU A 53 17.74 1.06 -23.28
N TYR A 54 17.89 0.39 -24.44
CA TYR A 54 16.89 -0.49 -25.05
C TYR A 54 16.41 -1.67 -24.19
N GLN A 55 17.18 -2.09 -23.19
CA GLN A 55 16.73 -3.09 -22.23
C GLN A 55 15.66 -2.56 -21.26
N ASN A 56 15.57 -1.23 -21.12
CA ASN A 56 14.71 -0.53 -20.17
C ASN A 56 13.71 0.41 -20.85
N ASP A 57 14.12 1.14 -21.89
CA ASP A 57 13.30 2.09 -22.67
C ASP A 57 13.92 2.38 -24.05
N THR A 58 13.22 3.11 -24.92
CA THR A 58 13.79 3.67 -26.16
C THR A 58 14.06 5.17 -26.07
N ASP A 59 13.50 5.84 -25.07
CA ASP A 59 13.61 7.28 -24.84
C ASP A 59 14.52 7.59 -23.64
N PHE A 60 15.63 8.29 -23.89
CA PHE A 60 16.61 8.61 -22.84
C PHE A 60 16.06 9.61 -21.83
N SER A 61 15.32 10.62 -22.31
CA SER A 61 14.72 11.63 -21.45
C SER A 61 13.66 11.01 -20.54
N ALA A 62 12.81 10.15 -21.09
CA ALA A 62 11.78 9.45 -20.31
C ALA A 62 12.38 8.45 -19.32
N TYR A 63 13.49 7.80 -19.69
CA TYR A 63 14.24 6.93 -18.80
C TYR A 63 14.75 7.70 -17.57
N LEU A 64 15.49 8.78 -17.79
CA LEU A 64 16.08 9.57 -16.70
C LEU A 64 15.00 10.28 -15.87
N TYR A 65 13.93 10.78 -16.50
CA TYR A 65 12.77 11.35 -15.81
C TYR A 65 12.16 10.36 -14.82
N ARG A 66 11.91 9.11 -15.24
CA ARG A 66 11.36 8.09 -14.34
C ARG A 66 12.33 7.71 -13.22
N TRP A 67 13.63 7.63 -13.51
CA TRP A 67 14.64 7.41 -12.48
C TRP A 67 14.56 8.51 -11.41
N LEU A 68 14.55 9.78 -11.85
CA LEU A 68 14.50 10.96 -11.00
C LEU A 68 13.26 10.98 -10.10
N MET A 69 12.08 10.68 -10.65
CA MET A 69 10.83 10.64 -9.89
C MET A 69 10.74 9.47 -8.90
N ASN A 70 11.63 8.47 -9.00
CA ASN A 70 11.66 7.32 -8.09
C ASN A 70 12.86 7.36 -7.12
N ASP A 71 13.76 8.34 -7.23
CA ASP A 71 14.93 8.47 -6.36
C ASP A 71 14.52 8.90 -4.94
N GLU A 72 14.92 8.08 -3.96
CA GLU A 72 14.72 8.38 -2.54
C GLU A 72 15.92 9.18 -2.03
N ASN A 73 15.75 10.49 -1.87
CA ASN A 73 16.84 11.38 -1.45
C ASN A 73 16.48 12.27 -0.25
N THR A 74 17.45 13.09 0.14
CA THR A 74 17.36 13.96 1.33
C THR A 74 16.20 14.94 1.25
N VAL A 75 15.83 15.42 0.05
CA VAL A 75 14.71 16.35 -0.13
C VAL A 75 13.39 15.64 0.19
N ILE A 76 13.18 14.45 -0.38
CA ILE A 76 12.00 13.61 -0.11
C ILE A 76 11.82 13.35 1.39
N HIS A 77 12.89 12.96 2.09
CA HIS A 77 12.83 12.68 3.52
C HIS A 77 12.50 13.93 4.35
N ARG A 78 13.08 15.08 4.03
CA ARG A 78 12.81 16.33 4.76
C ARG A 78 11.38 16.82 4.56
N ILE A 79 10.89 16.81 3.32
CA ILE A 79 9.50 17.17 3.02
C ILE A 79 8.53 16.22 3.71
N SER A 80 8.83 14.92 3.71
CA SER A 80 8.04 13.90 4.41
C SER A 80 7.93 14.16 5.92
N ARG A 81 9.03 14.61 6.55
CA ARG A 81 9.08 15.03 7.96
C ARG A 81 8.51 16.43 8.23
N LYS A 82 7.98 17.11 7.21
CA LYS A 82 7.49 18.51 7.29
C LYS A 82 8.56 19.49 7.75
N GLU A 83 9.82 19.21 7.43
CA GLU A 83 10.95 20.11 7.69
C GLU A 83 11.08 21.14 6.58
N SER A 84 11.52 22.35 6.92
CA SER A 84 11.87 23.37 5.91
C SER A 84 13.14 22.96 5.17
N LEU A 85 13.17 23.10 3.85
CA LEU A 85 14.39 22.96 3.06
C LEU A 85 15.30 24.18 3.27
N PRO A 86 16.55 24.03 3.75
CA PRO A 86 17.49 25.15 3.85
C PRO A 86 17.79 25.75 2.47
N GLN A 87 18.10 27.05 2.40
CA GLN A 87 18.36 27.74 1.12
C GLN A 87 19.41 27.03 0.26
N ALA A 88 20.53 26.61 0.86
CA ALA A 88 21.57 25.87 0.15
C ALA A 88 21.07 24.58 -0.52
N LEU A 89 20.12 23.88 0.12
CA LEU A 89 19.53 22.66 -0.43
C LEU A 89 18.52 22.98 -1.54
N GLN A 90 17.79 24.10 -1.44
CA GLN A 90 16.92 24.57 -2.51
C GLN A 90 17.74 24.97 -3.75
N ASP A 91 18.81 25.77 -3.56
CA ASP A 91 19.70 26.20 -4.64
C ASP A 91 20.34 24.99 -5.34
N SER A 92 20.81 24.00 -4.56
CA SER A 92 21.30 22.73 -5.11
C SER A 92 20.21 21.96 -5.86
N LEU A 93 18.99 21.88 -5.32
CA LEU A 93 17.89 21.17 -5.98
C LEU A 93 17.58 21.76 -7.35
N HIS A 94 17.43 23.08 -7.45
CA HIS A 94 17.18 23.77 -8.71
C HIS A 94 18.30 23.50 -9.73
N ALA A 95 19.56 23.69 -9.32
CA ALA A 95 20.70 23.48 -10.21
C ALA A 95 20.84 22.02 -10.67
N GLU A 96 20.64 21.04 -9.78
CA GLU A 96 20.75 19.62 -10.13
C GLU A 96 19.63 19.16 -11.07
N LEU A 97 18.40 19.67 -10.89
CA LEU A 97 17.28 19.39 -11.80
C LEU A 97 17.54 19.95 -13.20
N GLU A 98 18.05 21.18 -13.31
CA GLU A 98 18.43 21.82 -14.58
C GLU A 98 19.54 21.01 -15.30
N ILE A 99 20.59 20.63 -14.57
CA ILE A 99 21.68 19.80 -15.12
C ILE A 99 21.15 18.47 -15.67
N LEU A 100 20.30 17.77 -14.90
CA LEU A 100 19.75 16.49 -15.32
C LEU A 100 18.81 16.65 -16.52
N GLU A 101 18.01 17.71 -16.58
CA GLU A 101 17.13 18.00 -17.72
C GLU A 101 17.95 18.26 -18.99
N GLU A 102 18.98 19.11 -18.91
CA GLU A 102 19.89 19.39 -20.03
C GLU A 102 20.53 18.11 -20.57
N ILE A 103 21.04 17.25 -19.69
CA ILE A 103 21.64 15.97 -20.08
C ILE A 103 20.61 15.05 -20.72
N SER A 104 19.41 14.97 -20.14
CA SER A 104 18.33 14.13 -20.65
C SER A 104 17.91 14.52 -22.06
N SER A 105 18.12 15.78 -22.46
CA SER A 105 17.75 16.34 -23.76
C SER A 105 18.76 16.03 -24.88
N ILE A 106 19.91 15.42 -24.56
CA ILE A 106 20.94 15.09 -25.55
C ILE A 106 20.39 14.01 -26.49
N THR A 107 20.28 14.38 -27.77
CA THR A 107 19.76 13.51 -28.83
C THR A 107 20.84 12.61 -29.40
N SER A 108 20.42 11.48 -29.98
CA SER A 108 21.32 10.61 -30.74
C SER A 108 22.00 11.34 -31.89
N ASP A 109 21.28 12.23 -32.59
CA ASP A 109 21.82 13.00 -33.71
C ASP A 109 22.94 13.95 -33.28
N GLN A 110 22.79 14.65 -32.15
CA GLN A 110 23.86 15.49 -31.60
C GLN A 110 25.09 14.66 -31.22
N MET A 111 24.89 13.51 -30.58
CA MET A 111 26.00 12.64 -30.18
C MET A 111 26.76 12.08 -31.39
N ILE A 112 26.03 11.66 -32.43
CA ILE A 112 26.62 11.17 -33.69
C ILE A 112 27.41 12.30 -34.38
N GLU A 113 26.89 13.53 -34.38
CA GLU A 113 27.59 14.70 -34.91
C GLU A 113 28.92 14.95 -34.17
N TRP A 114 28.93 14.87 -32.84
CA TRP A 114 30.15 15.03 -32.02
C TRP A 114 31.18 13.91 -32.23
N MET A 115 30.73 12.70 -32.57
CA MET A 115 31.60 11.57 -32.86
C MET A 115 32.24 11.64 -34.25
N HIS A 116 31.69 12.44 -35.17
CA HIS A 116 32.08 12.51 -36.58
C HIS A 116 32.08 11.13 -37.27
N TYR A 117 30.98 10.37 -37.11
CA TYR A 117 30.83 9.01 -37.66
C TYR A 117 29.71 8.95 -38.71
N ASP A 118 30.06 8.55 -39.94
CA ASP A 118 29.13 8.58 -41.09
C ASP A 118 28.43 7.24 -41.38
N SER A 119 28.67 6.19 -40.59
CA SER A 119 28.06 4.88 -40.79
C SER A 119 26.92 4.62 -39.80
N PHE A 120 26.31 3.44 -39.89
CA PHE A 120 25.14 3.09 -39.08
C PHE A 120 25.43 3.16 -37.57
N LEU A 121 24.58 3.88 -36.84
CA LEU A 121 24.45 3.84 -35.39
C LEU A 121 22.95 3.78 -35.02
N PRO A 122 22.56 3.01 -34.00
CA PRO A 122 21.19 2.98 -33.52
C PRO A 122 20.82 4.33 -32.88
N LYS A 123 19.58 4.81 -33.07
CA LYS A 123 19.12 6.10 -32.51
C LYS A 123 18.18 5.89 -31.34
N TRP A 124 18.30 6.70 -30.28
CA TRP A 124 17.30 6.78 -29.21
C TRP A 124 16.34 7.97 -29.42
N GLU A 125 15.18 7.88 -28.77
CA GLU A 125 14.17 8.93 -28.69
C GLU A 125 14.46 9.89 -27.53
N THR A 126 13.97 11.12 -27.63
CA THR A 126 14.13 12.15 -26.59
C THR A 126 12.83 12.94 -26.49
N SER A 127 12.13 12.77 -25.37
CA SER A 127 10.92 13.53 -25.04
C SER A 127 11.23 14.76 -24.21
N HIS A 128 10.37 15.76 -24.28
CA HIS A 128 10.49 16.94 -23.44
C HIS A 128 9.73 16.76 -22.12
N PHE A 129 10.43 17.01 -21.01
CA PHE A 129 9.89 17.05 -19.64
C PHE A 129 10.41 18.31 -18.96
N ASP A 130 9.63 18.84 -18.03
CA ASP A 130 10.01 19.96 -17.17
C ASP A 130 10.35 19.37 -15.81
N PHE A 131 11.62 19.01 -15.61
CA PHE A 131 12.04 18.25 -14.43
C PHE A 131 11.78 19.04 -13.16
N GLU A 132 12.05 20.34 -13.20
CA GLU A 132 11.83 21.22 -12.06
C GLU A 132 10.37 21.24 -11.64
N LYS A 133 9.48 21.65 -12.56
CA LYS A 133 8.06 21.78 -12.27
C LYS A 133 7.44 20.46 -11.86
N ASP A 134 7.72 19.38 -12.59
CA ASP A 134 7.13 18.07 -12.32
C ASP A 134 7.64 17.50 -11.00
N TYR A 135 8.92 17.73 -10.65
CA TYR A 135 9.46 17.30 -9.36
C TYR A 135 8.82 18.08 -8.20
N PHE A 136 8.62 19.39 -8.32
CA PHE A 136 7.90 20.15 -7.29
C PHE A 136 6.44 19.69 -7.14
N VAL A 137 5.76 19.37 -8.25
CA VAL A 137 4.42 18.76 -8.20
C VAL A 137 4.47 17.42 -7.46
N HIS A 138 5.48 16.58 -7.74
CA HIS A 138 5.69 15.32 -7.05
C HIS A 138 5.93 15.52 -5.54
N LEU A 139 6.77 16.48 -5.14
CA LEU A 139 7.00 16.83 -3.74
C LEU A 139 5.70 17.22 -3.01
N HIS A 140 4.82 17.97 -3.67
CA HIS A 140 3.50 18.32 -3.13
C HIS A 140 2.54 17.12 -3.03
N ALA A 141 2.71 16.11 -3.88
CA ALA A 141 1.88 14.90 -3.90
C ALA A 141 2.34 13.83 -2.90
N LEU A 142 3.54 13.93 -2.32
CA LEU A 142 4.10 12.96 -1.36
C LEU A 142 3.15 12.54 -0.21
N PRO A 143 2.33 13.42 0.40
CA PRO A 143 1.38 12.99 1.42
C PRO A 143 0.33 11.97 0.96
N LYS A 144 0.07 11.89 -0.34
CA LYS A 144 -0.90 10.95 -0.93
C LYS A 144 -0.24 9.81 -1.70
N GLU A 145 0.82 10.11 -2.44
CA GLU A 145 1.49 9.12 -3.28
C GLU A 145 2.58 8.38 -2.50
N GLY A 146 3.25 9.06 -1.57
CA GLY A 146 4.40 8.57 -0.84
C GLY A 146 5.62 8.42 -1.75
N TYR A 147 6.62 7.71 -1.24
CA TYR A 147 7.85 7.41 -1.96
C TYR A 147 8.24 5.94 -1.79
N GLY A 148 9.19 5.48 -2.61
CA GLY A 148 9.77 4.16 -2.48
C GLY A 148 8.80 3.00 -2.68
N VAL A 149 8.98 1.95 -1.90
CA VAL A 149 8.12 0.75 -1.95
C VAL A 149 6.66 1.09 -1.65
N PHE A 150 6.40 2.10 -0.81
CA PHE A 150 5.05 2.52 -0.44
C PHE A 150 4.33 3.30 -1.52
N ALA A 151 5.05 3.95 -2.44
CA ALA A 151 4.42 4.52 -3.64
C ALA A 151 3.88 3.43 -4.57
N LYS A 152 4.62 2.31 -4.69
CA LYS A 152 4.34 1.24 -5.65
C LYS A 152 3.28 0.25 -5.18
N TYR A 153 3.22 -0.05 -3.89
CA TYR A 153 2.35 -1.08 -3.35
C TYR A 153 1.39 -0.54 -2.29
N ARG A 154 0.17 -1.06 -2.30
CA ARG A 154 -0.91 -0.65 -1.37
C ARG A 154 -0.97 -1.45 -0.07
N ALA A 155 -0.43 -2.66 -0.08
CA ALA A 155 -0.53 -3.60 1.02
C ALA A 155 0.80 -4.33 1.23
N PHE A 156 1.12 -4.57 2.50
CA PHE A 156 2.36 -5.17 2.94
C PHE A 156 2.07 -6.27 3.95
N GLY A 157 2.90 -7.30 3.98
CA GLY A 157 2.95 -8.27 5.06
C GLY A 157 4.31 -8.21 5.75
N ILE A 158 4.48 -9.04 6.77
CA ILE A 158 5.75 -9.16 7.49
C ILE A 158 6.37 -10.53 7.19
N GLN A 159 7.63 -10.53 6.76
CA GLN A 159 8.45 -11.73 6.60
C GLN A 159 9.84 -11.47 7.18
N HIS A 160 10.32 -12.38 8.04
CA HIS A 160 11.62 -12.26 8.71
C HIS A 160 11.85 -10.90 9.40
N GLY A 161 10.80 -10.30 9.98
CA GLY A 161 10.86 -9.00 10.65
C GLY A 161 10.84 -7.79 9.71
N GLN A 162 10.76 -7.98 8.40
CA GLN A 162 10.74 -6.90 7.41
C GLN A 162 9.40 -6.78 6.69
N LEU A 163 9.07 -5.55 6.28
CA LEU A 163 7.91 -5.29 5.43
C LEU A 163 8.18 -5.80 4.01
N VAL A 164 7.27 -6.63 3.52
CA VAL A 164 7.30 -7.15 2.15
C VAL A 164 6.01 -6.79 1.41
N PRO A 165 6.09 -6.35 0.14
CA PRO A 165 4.91 -5.98 -0.62
C PRO A 165 4.03 -7.20 -0.93
N ILE A 166 2.72 -7.01 -0.80
CA ILE A 166 1.71 -7.97 -1.28
C ILE A 166 1.38 -7.60 -2.72
N ILE A 167 1.86 -8.41 -3.68
CA ILE A 167 1.75 -8.12 -5.12
C ILE A 167 0.30 -8.20 -5.61
N HIS A 168 -0.48 -9.15 -5.07
CA HIS A 168 -1.87 -9.39 -5.47
C HIS A 168 -2.80 -9.37 -4.27
N PRO A 169 -3.06 -8.19 -3.68
CA PRO A 169 -4.02 -8.08 -2.59
C PRO A 169 -5.45 -8.22 -3.14
N ASP A 170 -6.37 -8.67 -2.28
CA ASP A 170 -7.79 -8.83 -2.61
C ASP A 170 -8.34 -7.53 -3.25
N PRO A 171 -8.89 -7.57 -4.48
CA PRO A 171 -9.35 -6.38 -5.18
C PRO A 171 -10.71 -5.85 -4.70
N GLN A 172 -11.35 -6.51 -3.73
CA GLN A 172 -12.68 -6.16 -3.21
C GLN A 172 -12.79 -4.68 -2.81
N ARG A 173 -13.80 -3.97 -3.31
CA ARG A 173 -14.10 -2.57 -2.98
C ARG A 173 -15.30 -2.42 -2.07
N LEU A 174 -15.51 -1.21 -1.54
CA LEU A 174 -16.65 -0.92 -0.66
C LEU A 174 -18.00 -1.11 -1.37
N SER A 175 -18.08 -0.77 -2.66
CA SER A 175 -19.23 -1.03 -3.53
C SER A 175 -19.57 -2.52 -3.68
N ASP A 176 -18.58 -3.39 -3.46
CA ASP A 176 -18.77 -4.82 -3.60
C ASP A 176 -19.41 -5.45 -2.38
N LEU A 177 -19.28 -4.79 -1.23
CA LEU A 177 -19.82 -5.24 0.04
C LEU A 177 -21.29 -4.80 0.12
N ILE A 178 -22.20 -5.75 0.28
CA ILE A 178 -23.64 -5.53 0.41
C ILE A 178 -24.08 -5.73 1.88
N GLY A 179 -25.07 -4.96 2.35
CA GLY A 179 -25.56 -4.97 3.74
C GLY A 179 -24.68 -4.16 4.71
N TYR A 180 -24.81 -4.31 6.03
CA TYR A 180 -23.89 -3.73 7.04
C TYR A 180 -23.44 -2.27 6.84
N LYS A 181 -24.30 -1.42 6.28
CA LYS A 181 -23.92 -0.06 5.88
C LYS A 181 -23.53 0.78 7.10
N ARG A 182 -24.29 0.65 8.19
CA ARG A 182 -24.07 1.38 9.44
C ARG A 182 -22.76 0.98 10.13
N GLU A 183 -22.44 -0.30 10.14
CA GLU A 183 -21.21 -0.84 10.71
C GLU A 183 -20.01 -0.31 9.92
N ARG A 184 -20.07 -0.39 8.59
CA ARG A 184 -19.01 0.08 7.72
C ARG A 184 -18.81 1.58 7.77
N GLU A 185 -19.89 2.35 7.82
CA GLU A 185 -19.82 3.82 7.88
C GLU A 185 -19.00 4.32 9.08
N GLN A 186 -19.08 3.64 10.22
CA GLN A 186 -18.27 3.98 11.39
C GLN A 186 -16.77 3.79 11.13
N VAL A 187 -16.41 2.68 10.48
CA VAL A 187 -15.02 2.39 10.13
C VAL A 187 -14.52 3.35 9.06
N ILE A 188 -15.32 3.60 8.02
CA ILE A 188 -15.01 4.55 6.94
C ILE A 188 -14.77 5.95 7.51
N LYS A 189 -15.68 6.45 8.36
CA LYS A 189 -15.53 7.76 8.98
C LYS A 189 -14.25 7.87 9.81
N ASN A 190 -13.88 6.82 10.54
CA ASN A 190 -12.64 6.77 11.29
C ASN A 190 -11.42 6.74 10.35
N SER A 191 -11.45 5.98 9.25
CA SER A 191 -10.35 5.95 8.27
C SER A 191 -10.20 7.25 7.49
N LEU A 192 -11.28 7.94 7.16
CA LEU A 192 -11.23 9.27 6.54
C LEU A 192 -10.67 10.31 7.50
N ALA A 193 -11.13 10.32 8.76
CA ALA A 193 -10.55 11.21 9.77
C ALA A 193 -9.05 10.96 9.97
N PHE A 194 -8.61 9.70 9.88
CA PHE A 194 -7.21 9.33 9.98
C PHE A 194 -6.39 9.94 8.84
N LEU A 195 -6.89 9.87 7.60
CA LEU A 195 -6.24 10.46 6.42
C LEU A 195 -6.14 11.99 6.49
N GLU A 196 -7.08 12.64 7.17
CA GLU A 196 -7.05 14.09 7.45
C GLU A 196 -6.08 14.45 8.61
N GLY A 197 -5.33 13.49 9.15
CA GLY A 197 -4.42 13.69 10.28
C GLY A 197 -5.13 13.95 11.61
N ILE A 198 -6.42 13.67 11.71
CA ILE A 198 -7.19 13.78 12.95
C ILE A 198 -6.84 12.58 13.83
N LYS A 199 -6.71 12.80 15.15
CA LYS A 199 -6.54 11.69 16.10
C LYS A 199 -7.77 10.77 16.05
N VAL A 200 -7.53 9.50 15.74
CA VAL A 200 -8.57 8.48 15.57
C VAL A 200 -8.44 7.37 16.59
N ASN A 201 -9.46 6.53 16.63
CA ASN A 201 -9.48 5.36 17.49
C ASN A 201 -8.90 4.15 16.77
N ASN A 202 -8.18 3.31 17.53
CA ASN A 202 -7.94 1.92 17.15
C ASN A 202 -9.30 1.20 17.07
N VAL A 203 -9.47 0.35 16.04
CA VAL A 203 -10.76 -0.24 15.68
C VAL A 203 -10.77 -1.74 15.95
N LEU A 204 -11.75 -2.21 16.71
CA LEU A 204 -12.06 -3.64 16.84
C LEU A 204 -13.34 -3.98 16.10
N LEU A 205 -13.22 -4.73 15.01
CA LEU A 205 -14.35 -5.31 14.28
C LEU A 205 -14.64 -6.68 14.90
N TYR A 206 -15.76 -6.82 15.60
CA TYR A 206 -16.08 -8.05 16.34
C TYR A 206 -17.41 -8.64 15.89
N GLY A 207 -17.54 -9.96 15.96
CA GLY A 207 -18.81 -10.65 15.70
C GLY A 207 -18.65 -11.89 14.83
N ASP A 208 -19.72 -12.34 14.18
CA ASP A 208 -19.76 -13.65 13.55
C ASP A 208 -18.81 -13.80 12.37
N ALA A 209 -18.31 -15.01 12.15
CA ALA A 209 -17.56 -15.34 10.96
C ALA A 209 -18.43 -15.17 9.70
N GLY A 210 -17.80 -14.74 8.60
CA GLY A 210 -18.45 -14.61 7.30
C GLY A 210 -19.28 -13.33 7.09
N THR A 211 -19.30 -12.41 8.04
CA THR A 211 -20.03 -11.11 7.98
C THR A 211 -19.28 -9.99 7.27
N GLY A 212 -18.01 -10.20 6.88
CA GLY A 212 -17.24 -9.23 6.09
C GLY A 212 -16.37 -8.27 6.90
N LYS A 213 -15.98 -8.63 8.14
CA LYS A 213 -15.08 -7.80 8.98
C LYS A 213 -13.74 -7.51 8.30
N SER A 214 -12.97 -8.54 7.95
CA SER A 214 -11.66 -8.40 7.29
C SER A 214 -11.81 -7.76 5.91
N SER A 215 -12.82 -8.20 5.15
CA SER A 215 -13.21 -7.60 3.87
C SER A 215 -13.48 -6.11 3.95
N THR A 216 -14.08 -5.61 5.03
CA THR A 216 -14.34 -4.18 5.23
C THR A 216 -13.03 -3.40 5.27
N VAL A 217 -12.06 -3.85 6.07
CA VAL A 217 -10.77 -3.15 6.19
C VAL A 217 -10.01 -3.15 4.86
N LYS A 218 -9.94 -4.31 4.19
CA LYS A 218 -9.27 -4.42 2.88
C LYS A 218 -9.94 -3.55 1.82
N ALA A 219 -11.27 -3.50 1.81
CA ALA A 219 -12.03 -2.66 0.90
C ALA A 219 -11.83 -1.16 1.13
N ILE A 220 -11.73 -0.73 2.39
CA ILE A 220 -11.40 0.67 2.73
C ILE A 220 -10.03 1.06 2.18
N VAL A 221 -9.02 0.21 2.36
CA VAL A 221 -7.68 0.49 1.80
C VAL A 221 -7.71 0.53 0.28
N ASN A 222 -8.46 -0.35 -0.37
CA ASN A 222 -8.60 -0.31 -1.83
C ASN A 222 -9.28 0.97 -2.33
N GLU A 223 -10.26 1.49 -1.59
CA GLU A 223 -10.95 2.73 -1.94
C GLU A 223 -10.05 3.96 -1.78
N TYR A 224 -9.29 4.02 -0.68
CA TYR A 224 -8.53 5.20 -0.29
C TYR A 224 -7.02 5.09 -0.48
N TYR A 225 -6.53 4.08 -1.19
CA TYR A 225 -5.10 3.93 -1.51
C TYR A 225 -4.52 5.19 -2.18
N LYS A 226 -5.28 5.80 -3.10
CA LYS A 226 -4.87 7.03 -3.80
C LYS A 226 -4.86 8.27 -2.91
N GLU A 227 -5.50 8.21 -1.75
CA GLU A 227 -5.48 9.28 -0.74
C GLU A 227 -4.35 9.08 0.28
N GLY A 228 -3.47 8.10 0.06
CA GLY A 228 -2.31 7.83 0.91
C GLY A 228 -2.50 6.76 1.97
N LEU A 229 -3.57 5.97 1.89
CA LEU A 229 -3.79 4.86 2.81
C LEU A 229 -3.02 3.60 2.39
N ARG A 230 -2.39 2.92 3.36
CA ARG A 230 -1.69 1.64 3.17
C ARG A 230 -2.14 0.62 4.20
N LEU A 231 -2.10 -0.65 3.82
CA LEU A 231 -2.37 -1.78 4.71
C LEU A 231 -1.08 -2.49 5.09
N ILE A 232 -0.91 -2.78 6.38
CA ILE A 232 0.13 -3.69 6.86
C ILE A 232 -0.59 -4.85 7.54
N GLU A 233 -0.58 -6.02 6.90
CA GLU A 233 -1.13 -7.25 7.45
C GLU A 233 -0.14 -7.88 8.43
N VAL A 234 -0.58 -8.02 9.67
CA VAL A 234 0.21 -8.58 10.78
C VAL A 234 -0.47 -9.85 11.27
N LYS A 235 0.28 -10.94 11.33
CA LYS A 235 -0.19 -12.18 11.94
C LYS A 235 -0.05 -12.11 13.45
N LYS A 236 -0.82 -12.93 14.17
CA LYS A 236 -0.82 -12.94 15.64
C LYS A 236 0.58 -13.19 16.23
N ASP A 237 1.32 -14.13 15.66
CA ASP A 237 2.68 -14.51 16.07
C ASP A 237 3.75 -13.47 15.71
N GLN A 238 3.37 -12.37 15.06
CA GLN A 238 4.25 -11.28 14.63
C GLN A 238 4.02 -10.00 15.43
N LEU A 239 3.22 -10.04 16.50
CA LEU A 239 2.90 -8.84 17.28
C LEU A 239 4.12 -8.25 18.00
N ALA A 240 5.14 -9.07 18.29
CA ALA A 240 6.37 -8.62 18.95
C ALA A 240 7.22 -7.65 18.10
N VAL A 241 7.17 -7.74 16.76
CA VAL A 241 7.96 -6.87 15.86
C VAL A 241 7.23 -5.57 15.50
N LEU A 242 5.97 -5.43 15.92
CA LEU A 242 5.14 -4.30 15.53
C LEU A 242 5.71 -2.94 15.96
N PRO A 243 6.32 -2.76 17.16
CA PRO A 243 6.92 -1.49 17.54
C PRO A 243 8.04 -1.03 16.59
N GLU A 244 8.93 -1.94 16.18
CA GLU A 244 10.05 -1.63 15.27
C GLU A 244 9.53 -1.22 13.88
N ILE A 245 8.52 -1.93 13.37
CA ILE A 245 7.86 -1.59 12.10
C ILE A 245 7.20 -0.23 12.19
N MET A 246 6.44 0.01 13.26
CA MET A 246 5.77 1.27 13.53
C MET A 246 6.78 2.44 13.55
N ASP A 247 7.92 2.28 14.25
CA ASP A 247 8.99 3.28 14.28
C ASP A 247 9.59 3.56 12.89
N SER A 248 9.79 2.52 12.07
CA SER A 248 10.29 2.68 10.70
C SER A 248 9.34 3.49 9.78
N LEU A 249 8.06 3.55 10.14
CA LEU A 249 7.03 4.24 9.36
C LEU A 249 6.80 5.67 9.86
N ALA A 250 7.25 6.05 11.05
CA ALA A 250 6.87 7.30 11.72
C ALA A 250 7.15 8.56 10.89
N ASP A 251 8.21 8.54 10.07
CA ASP A 251 8.62 9.65 9.21
C ASP A 251 7.97 9.64 7.82
N ASN A 252 7.23 8.58 7.48
CA ASN A 252 6.58 8.45 6.19
C ASN A 252 5.30 9.30 6.14
N PRO A 253 5.03 10.02 5.05
CA PRO A 253 3.91 10.96 5.00
C PRO A 253 2.57 10.26 4.73
N LEU A 254 2.58 8.96 4.39
CA LEU A 254 1.39 8.14 4.19
C LEU A 254 0.79 7.66 5.52
N HIS A 255 -0.43 7.15 5.45
CA HIS A 255 -1.19 6.63 6.58
C HIS A 255 -1.28 5.11 6.53
N PHE A 256 -0.96 4.44 7.63
CA PHE A 256 -0.85 2.98 7.70
C PHE A 256 -1.91 2.39 8.64
N ILE A 257 -2.75 1.52 8.10
CA ILE A 257 -3.60 0.63 8.91
C ILE A 257 -2.80 -0.64 9.20
N ILE A 258 -2.44 -0.82 10.47
CA ILE A 258 -1.93 -2.08 10.99
C ILE A 258 -3.11 -3.02 11.20
N PHE A 259 -3.24 -4.01 10.32
CA PHE A 259 -4.37 -4.93 10.31
C PHE A 259 -4.02 -6.29 10.90
N ILE A 260 -4.70 -6.65 11.98
CA ILE A 260 -4.54 -7.94 12.66
C ILE A 260 -5.82 -8.76 12.44
N ASP A 261 -5.73 -9.81 11.63
CA ASP A 261 -6.89 -10.64 11.31
C ASP A 261 -7.09 -11.78 12.33
N ASP A 262 -8.35 -12.08 12.62
CA ASP A 262 -8.81 -13.15 13.51
C ASP A 262 -8.09 -13.22 14.86
N LEU A 263 -8.05 -12.08 15.56
CA LEU A 263 -7.48 -11.99 16.87
C LEU A 263 -8.26 -12.86 17.85
N SER A 264 -7.56 -13.87 18.39
CA SER A 264 -8.07 -14.79 19.40
C SER A 264 -7.43 -14.49 20.74
N PHE A 265 -8.25 -14.01 21.66
CA PHE A 265 -7.87 -13.77 23.05
C PHE A 265 -7.88 -15.11 23.79
N LYS A 266 -6.71 -15.76 23.85
CA LYS A 266 -6.45 -16.84 24.81
C LYS A 266 -5.43 -16.26 25.81
N SER A 267 -5.75 -16.35 27.09
CA SER A 267 -4.94 -15.85 28.20
C SER A 267 -3.68 -16.70 28.36
N ASN A 268 -2.55 -16.23 27.81
CA ASN A 268 -1.15 -16.45 28.24
C ASN A 268 -0.07 -16.05 27.21
N ASP A 269 -0.36 -15.24 26.20
CA ASP A 269 0.65 -14.91 25.19
C ASP A 269 1.34 -13.56 25.48
N ASP A 270 2.68 -13.53 25.38
CA ASP A 270 3.49 -12.30 25.30
C ASP A 270 2.96 -11.34 24.21
N ASP A 271 2.35 -11.89 23.16
CA ASP A 271 1.63 -11.18 22.09
C ASP A 271 0.54 -10.24 22.62
N PHE A 272 -0.18 -10.64 23.67
CA PHE A 272 -1.27 -9.86 24.25
C PHE A 272 -0.75 -8.66 25.02
N VAL A 273 0.38 -8.84 25.73
CA VAL A 273 1.07 -7.75 26.43
C VAL A 273 1.62 -6.75 25.43
N ALA A 274 2.26 -7.24 24.35
CA ALA A 274 2.76 -6.39 23.27
C ALA A 274 1.65 -5.54 22.65
N LEU A 275 0.54 -6.16 22.25
CA LEU A 275 -0.59 -5.43 21.67
C LEU A 275 -1.22 -4.45 22.65
N LYS A 276 -1.36 -4.82 23.93
CA LYS A 276 -1.88 -3.94 24.97
C LYS A 276 -1.02 -2.67 25.10
N ASN A 277 0.30 -2.82 25.14
CA ASN A 277 1.24 -1.70 25.25
C ASN A 277 1.14 -0.77 24.03
N ILE A 278 0.93 -1.32 22.83
CA ILE A 278 0.74 -0.54 21.61
C ILE A 278 -0.57 0.25 21.66
N LEU A 279 -1.67 -0.39 22.09
CA LEU A 279 -2.97 0.27 22.19
C LEU A 279 -3.04 1.31 23.31
N GLU A 280 -2.28 1.13 24.39
CA GLU A 280 -2.14 2.11 25.48
C GLU A 280 -1.29 3.33 25.08
N GLY A 281 -0.64 3.30 23.92
CA GLY A 281 0.29 4.33 23.50
C GLY A 281 1.52 4.32 24.39
N GLY A 282 2.27 3.20 24.38
CA GLY A 282 3.57 3.10 25.02
C GLY A 282 4.46 4.33 24.73
N ILE A 283 5.51 4.53 25.54
CA ILE A 283 6.33 5.75 25.72
C ILE A 283 6.63 6.57 24.43
N GLN A 284 6.60 5.98 23.24
CA GLN A 284 6.61 6.61 21.91
C GLN A 284 5.22 7.13 21.48
N ASN A 285 4.74 8.18 22.17
CA ASN A 285 3.41 8.75 22.01
C ASN A 285 3.22 9.64 20.75
N ASN A 286 3.85 9.32 19.60
CA ASN A 286 3.97 10.29 18.50
C ASN A 286 3.76 9.76 17.07
N GLN A 287 3.25 8.54 16.89
CA GLN A 287 3.00 8.01 15.55
C GLN A 287 1.58 8.36 15.06
N ASN A 288 1.43 9.59 14.56
CA ASN A 288 0.15 10.08 14.05
C ASN A 288 -0.28 9.42 12.73
N ASN A 289 0.59 8.62 12.11
CA ASN A 289 0.38 8.02 10.80
C ASN A 289 0.16 6.50 10.84
N CYS A 290 0.02 5.89 12.02
CA CYS A 290 -0.31 4.47 12.19
C CYS A 290 -1.58 4.29 13.04
N VAL A 291 -2.46 3.37 12.65
CA VAL A 291 -3.66 2.99 13.42
C VAL A 291 -3.89 1.48 13.40
N VAL A 292 -4.31 0.90 14.53
CA VAL A 292 -4.51 -0.55 14.66
C VAL A 292 -5.97 -0.92 14.41
N TYR A 293 -6.21 -1.79 13.42
CA TYR A 293 -7.52 -2.38 13.12
C TYR A 293 -7.43 -3.89 13.33
N ALA A 294 -8.26 -4.43 14.21
CA ALA A 294 -8.29 -5.87 14.50
C ALA A 294 -9.65 -6.47 14.20
N THR A 295 -9.70 -7.73 13.76
CA THR A 295 -10.95 -8.51 13.71
C THR A 295 -10.99 -9.57 14.80
N SER A 296 -12.17 -9.91 15.32
CA SER A 296 -12.34 -11.07 16.20
C SER A 296 -13.65 -11.81 15.94
N ASN A 297 -13.56 -13.13 15.85
CA ASN A 297 -14.70 -14.02 15.57
C ASN A 297 -15.46 -14.48 16.84
N ARG A 298 -14.96 -14.18 18.05
CA ARG A 298 -15.55 -14.71 19.29
C ARG A 298 -16.64 -13.79 19.82
N ARG A 299 -17.89 -14.24 19.71
CA ARG A 299 -19.08 -13.68 20.39
C ARG A 299 -19.05 -13.79 21.93
N HIS A 300 -18.02 -14.38 22.54
CA HIS A 300 -17.91 -14.59 23.99
C HIS A 300 -17.62 -13.30 24.79
N PHE A 301 -17.98 -12.14 24.25
CA PHE A 301 -17.69 -10.85 24.87
C PHE A 301 -18.78 -10.39 25.86
N VAL A 302 -20.01 -10.93 25.81
CA VAL A 302 -21.14 -10.34 26.58
C VAL A 302 -22.17 -11.34 27.15
N GLN A 303 -22.15 -12.65 26.84
CA GLN A 303 -23.30 -13.54 27.16
C GLN A 303 -23.04 -14.85 27.93
N GLU A 304 -21.88 -15.05 28.55
CA GLU A 304 -21.66 -16.25 29.39
C GLU A 304 -21.95 -16.05 30.90
N ASN A 305 -22.73 -15.04 31.27
CA ASN A 305 -23.15 -14.84 32.67
C ASN A 305 -24.30 -15.74 33.15
N SER A 306 -24.83 -16.68 32.37
CA SER A 306 -26.06 -17.39 32.78
C SER A 306 -26.09 -18.91 32.67
N LYS A 307 -25.07 -19.58 32.11
CA LYS A 307 -25.06 -21.05 32.05
C LYS A 307 -23.63 -21.57 32.04
N ASN A 308 -23.10 -21.91 33.22
CA ASN A 308 -22.22 -23.05 33.48
C ASN A 308 -21.63 -22.92 34.88
N ARG A 309 -22.44 -23.31 35.89
CA ARG A 309 -21.94 -23.59 37.25
C ARG A 309 -21.29 -24.96 37.20
N ASP A 310 -19.99 -25.02 36.89
CA ASP A 310 -19.15 -26.19 37.20
C ASP A 310 -17.67 -25.81 37.15
N GLY A 311 -17.06 -25.67 38.34
CA GLY A 311 -15.70 -26.09 38.69
C GLY A 311 -14.47 -25.38 38.08
N GLY A 312 -14.61 -24.50 37.08
CA GLY A 312 -13.48 -23.83 36.40
C GLY A 312 -13.57 -22.29 36.35
N GLU A 313 -14.30 -21.68 37.29
CA GLU A 313 -14.79 -20.29 37.20
C GLU A 313 -13.69 -19.22 37.33
N LEU A 314 -12.61 -19.45 38.10
CA LEU A 314 -11.59 -18.43 38.35
C LEU A 314 -10.75 -18.10 37.11
N PHE A 315 -10.09 -19.10 36.50
CA PHE A 315 -9.26 -18.89 35.29
C PHE A 315 -10.08 -18.43 34.06
N ARG A 316 -11.35 -18.82 33.97
CA ARG A 316 -12.25 -18.36 32.89
C ARG A 316 -12.62 -16.89 33.06
N ASN A 317 -12.95 -16.45 34.27
CA ASN A 317 -13.28 -15.05 34.54
C ASN A 317 -12.07 -14.14 34.30
N ASP A 318 -10.86 -14.56 34.69
CA ASP A 318 -9.62 -13.81 34.43
C ASP A 318 -9.39 -13.65 32.93
N SER A 319 -9.52 -14.72 32.15
CA SER A 319 -9.36 -14.67 30.68
C SER A 319 -10.40 -13.76 30.00
N ILE A 320 -11.64 -13.74 30.51
CA ILE A 320 -12.72 -12.88 30.00
C ILE A 320 -12.44 -11.42 30.38
N GLN A 321 -11.98 -11.16 31.61
CA GLN A 321 -11.70 -9.83 32.11
C GLN A 321 -10.48 -9.19 31.43
N GLU A 322 -9.42 -9.96 31.18
CA GLU A 322 -8.28 -9.52 30.37
C GLU A 322 -8.73 -9.20 28.94
N THR A 323 -9.49 -10.11 28.32
CA THR A 323 -10.03 -9.92 26.98
C THR A 323 -10.88 -8.63 26.89
N MET A 324 -11.79 -8.42 27.85
CA MET A 324 -12.60 -7.20 27.97
C MET A 324 -11.75 -5.95 28.15
N SER A 325 -10.72 -6.05 28.99
CA SER A 325 -9.74 -4.99 29.21
C SER A 325 -9.08 -4.60 27.88
N LEU A 326 -8.67 -5.55 27.05
CA LEU A 326 -8.06 -5.26 25.76
C LEU A 326 -9.04 -4.64 24.75
N ALA A 327 -10.27 -5.17 24.62
CA ALA A 327 -11.26 -4.56 23.73
C ALA A 327 -11.63 -3.14 24.15
N ALA A 328 -11.70 -2.84 25.45
CA ALA A 328 -11.97 -1.50 25.95
C ALA A 328 -10.90 -0.47 25.53
N ARG A 329 -9.69 -0.92 25.12
CA ARG A 329 -8.63 -0.06 24.59
C ARG A 329 -8.81 0.26 23.11
N PHE A 330 -9.63 -0.50 22.39
CA PHE A 330 -10.06 -0.10 21.06
C PHE A 330 -11.15 0.96 21.20
N GLY A 331 -10.76 2.23 21.00
CA GLY A 331 -11.67 3.37 21.14
C GLY A 331 -12.87 3.34 20.19
N LEU A 332 -12.87 2.49 19.17
CA LEU A 332 -14.02 2.19 18.32
C LEU A 332 -14.22 0.68 18.20
N THR A 333 -15.38 0.21 18.64
CA THR A 333 -15.75 -1.21 18.60
C THR A 333 -17.01 -1.39 17.78
N VAL A 334 -16.92 -2.14 16.66
CA VAL A 334 -18.00 -2.28 15.67
C VAL A 334 -18.48 -3.73 15.58
N THR A 335 -19.77 -3.95 15.83
CA THR A 335 -20.39 -5.28 15.88
C THR A 335 -20.91 -5.73 14.53
N PHE A 336 -20.45 -6.89 14.05
CA PHE A 336 -20.98 -7.55 12.85
C PHE A 336 -21.71 -8.83 13.23
N THR A 337 -23.03 -8.80 13.27
CA THR A 337 -23.87 -9.98 13.57
C THR A 337 -24.37 -10.65 12.29
N LYS A 338 -24.60 -11.97 12.28
CA LYS A 338 -25.24 -12.64 11.14
C LYS A 338 -26.53 -11.93 10.73
N PRO A 339 -26.78 -11.75 9.43
CA PRO A 339 -27.94 -11.00 8.97
C PRO A 339 -29.22 -11.79 9.26
N LEU A 340 -30.28 -11.07 9.55
CA LEU A 340 -31.64 -11.62 9.54
C LEU A 340 -32.03 -12.02 8.10
N LYS A 341 -33.13 -12.76 7.97
CA LYS A 341 -33.61 -13.29 6.69
C LYS A 341 -33.68 -12.21 5.60
N ASP A 342 -34.30 -11.08 5.92
CA ASP A 342 -34.57 -10.04 4.92
C ASP A 342 -33.28 -9.43 4.38
N LEU A 343 -32.33 -9.09 5.26
CA LEU A 343 -31.01 -8.59 4.86
C LEU A 343 -30.19 -9.65 4.12
N TYR A 344 -30.29 -10.92 4.52
CA TYR A 344 -29.62 -12.02 3.81
C TYR A 344 -30.14 -12.16 2.37
N LEU A 345 -31.46 -12.15 2.20
CA LEU A 345 -32.09 -12.22 0.89
C LEU A 345 -31.77 -10.97 0.05
N GLU A 346 -31.74 -9.78 0.65
CA GLU A 346 -31.29 -8.56 -0.02
C GLU A 346 -29.87 -8.73 -0.60
N ILE A 347 -28.94 -9.25 0.21
CA ILE A 347 -27.56 -9.55 -0.23
C ILE A 347 -27.57 -10.55 -1.38
N VAL A 348 -28.34 -11.63 -1.28
CA VAL A 348 -28.45 -12.65 -2.34
C VAL A 348 -28.95 -12.02 -3.63
N MET A 349 -29.99 -11.19 -3.58
CA MET A 349 -30.55 -10.57 -4.78
C MET A 349 -29.57 -9.63 -5.47
N GLN A 350 -28.90 -8.75 -4.71
CA GLN A 350 -27.91 -7.85 -5.28
C GLN A 350 -26.69 -8.59 -5.86
N LEU A 351 -26.28 -9.71 -5.24
CA LEU A 351 -25.25 -10.59 -5.80
C LEU A 351 -25.75 -11.28 -7.08
N ALA A 352 -27.01 -11.71 -7.12
CA ALA A 352 -27.61 -12.32 -8.30
C ALA A 352 -27.62 -11.35 -9.50
N ASP A 353 -27.95 -10.08 -9.26
CA ASP A 353 -27.86 -9.01 -10.25
C ASP A 353 -26.43 -8.87 -10.79
N ARG A 354 -25.45 -8.81 -9.90
CA ARG A 354 -24.03 -8.65 -10.26
C ARG A 354 -23.48 -9.84 -11.06
N TYR A 355 -23.86 -11.06 -10.68
CA TYR A 355 -23.43 -12.27 -11.36
C TYR A 355 -24.30 -12.62 -12.59
N GLN A 356 -25.32 -11.79 -12.87
CA GLN A 356 -26.27 -11.98 -13.96
C GLN A 356 -26.89 -13.38 -13.91
N ILE A 357 -27.42 -13.74 -12.75
CA ILE A 357 -28.12 -15.01 -12.53
C ILE A 357 -29.47 -14.94 -13.23
N GLU A 358 -29.78 -15.96 -14.03
CA GLU A 358 -31.01 -16.03 -14.83
C GLU A 358 -32.17 -16.68 -14.08
N THR A 359 -31.85 -17.46 -13.05
CA THR A 359 -32.84 -18.11 -12.18
C THR A 359 -33.83 -17.11 -11.59
N ASP A 360 -35.12 -17.47 -11.65
CA ASP A 360 -36.22 -16.67 -11.10
C ASP A 360 -35.99 -16.27 -9.62
N ARG A 361 -36.38 -15.04 -9.26
CA ARG A 361 -36.07 -14.45 -7.95
C ARG A 361 -36.73 -15.18 -6.79
N ASP A 362 -37.97 -15.65 -6.94
CA ASP A 362 -38.67 -16.35 -5.87
C ASP A 362 -38.04 -17.74 -5.66
N VAL A 363 -37.71 -18.43 -6.75
CA VAL A 363 -36.99 -19.70 -6.72
C VAL A 363 -35.61 -19.52 -6.07
N LEU A 364 -34.89 -18.47 -6.45
CA LEU A 364 -33.56 -18.17 -5.94
C LEU A 364 -33.58 -17.89 -4.44
N ALA A 365 -34.57 -17.14 -3.94
CA ALA A 365 -34.73 -16.85 -2.52
C ALA A 365 -34.90 -18.14 -1.68
N ILE A 366 -35.75 -19.06 -2.17
CA ILE A 366 -36.00 -20.36 -1.51
C ILE A 366 -34.72 -21.20 -1.50
N GLN A 367 -34.04 -21.29 -2.63
CA GLN A 367 -32.79 -22.06 -2.76
C GLN A 367 -31.67 -21.48 -1.88
N ALA A 368 -31.56 -20.15 -1.80
CA ALA A 368 -30.57 -19.47 -0.97
C ALA A 368 -30.78 -19.78 0.51
N GLU A 369 -32.03 -19.74 0.99
CA GLU A 369 -32.36 -20.10 2.37
C GLU A 369 -32.02 -21.56 2.68
N ALA A 370 -32.37 -22.48 1.77
CA ALA A 370 -32.02 -23.89 1.90
C ALA A 370 -30.50 -24.11 1.89
N TYR A 371 -29.76 -23.32 1.11
CA TYR A 371 -28.30 -23.34 1.11
C TYR A 371 -27.72 -22.80 2.44
N ALA A 372 -28.26 -21.70 2.96
CA ALA A 372 -27.83 -21.11 4.22
C ALA A 372 -28.01 -22.06 5.41
N ILE A 373 -29.14 -22.77 5.48
CA ILE A 373 -29.40 -23.77 6.52
C ILE A 373 -28.35 -24.89 6.49
N ARG A 374 -27.94 -25.33 5.29
CA ARG A 374 -26.93 -26.39 5.12
C ARG A 374 -25.51 -25.90 5.39
N ASN A 375 -25.21 -24.62 5.13
CA ASN A 375 -23.84 -24.09 5.11
C ASN A 375 -23.59 -23.00 6.17
N SER A 376 -23.63 -23.42 7.44
CA SER A 376 -23.26 -22.61 8.62
C SER A 376 -24.09 -21.34 8.86
N GLY A 377 -25.28 -21.24 8.26
CA GLY A 377 -26.25 -20.18 8.47
C GLY A 377 -26.13 -19.00 7.51
N ARG A 378 -26.98 -17.99 7.72
CA ARG A 378 -27.01 -16.77 6.91
C ARG A 378 -25.74 -15.96 7.13
N SER A 379 -25.05 -15.64 6.05
CA SER A 379 -23.93 -14.69 6.04
C SER A 379 -23.67 -14.18 4.61
N PRO A 380 -23.07 -12.99 4.43
CA PRO A 380 -22.59 -12.53 3.14
C PRO A 380 -21.70 -13.56 2.42
N ARG A 381 -20.80 -14.23 3.15
CA ARG A 381 -19.95 -15.29 2.59
C ARG A 381 -20.80 -16.44 2.03
N THR A 382 -21.75 -16.93 2.80
CA THR A 382 -22.66 -18.02 2.38
C THR A 382 -23.53 -17.60 1.19
N ALA A 383 -23.99 -16.34 1.14
CA ALA A 383 -24.72 -15.80 -0.01
C ALA A 383 -23.85 -15.79 -1.28
N LYS A 384 -22.61 -15.32 -1.18
CA LYS A 384 -21.67 -15.30 -2.32
C LYS A 384 -21.38 -16.71 -2.84
N GLN A 385 -21.08 -17.64 -1.95
CA GLN A 385 -20.85 -19.05 -2.30
C GLN A 385 -22.06 -19.69 -2.98
N PHE A 386 -23.28 -19.38 -2.50
CA PHE A 386 -24.51 -19.82 -3.13
C PHE A 386 -24.64 -19.29 -4.56
N ILE A 387 -24.47 -17.97 -4.77
CA ILE A 387 -24.58 -17.35 -6.09
C ILE A 387 -23.51 -17.86 -7.05
N GLU A 388 -22.27 -18.03 -6.59
CA GLU A 388 -21.20 -18.63 -7.40
C GLU A 388 -21.54 -20.06 -7.82
N TYR A 389 -22.04 -20.87 -6.89
CA TYR A 389 -22.50 -22.23 -7.17
C TYR A 389 -23.65 -22.25 -8.19
N THR A 390 -24.63 -21.35 -8.04
CA THR A 390 -25.73 -21.21 -9.00
C THR A 390 -25.23 -20.81 -10.39
N LYS A 391 -24.29 -19.84 -10.48
CA LYS A 391 -23.72 -19.40 -11.77
C LYS A 391 -22.98 -20.52 -12.48
N ILE A 392 -22.22 -21.32 -11.74
CA ILE A 392 -21.51 -22.49 -12.29
C ILE A 392 -22.51 -23.46 -12.91
N ASN A 393 -23.61 -23.76 -12.20
CA ASN A 393 -24.65 -24.66 -12.70
C ASN A 393 -25.42 -24.11 -13.91
N GLU A 394 -25.57 -22.79 -14.04
CA GLU A 394 -26.17 -22.17 -15.23
C GLU A 394 -25.25 -22.26 -16.46
N LYS A 395 -23.93 -22.10 -16.28
CA LYS A 395 -22.96 -22.13 -17.38
C LYS A 395 -22.61 -23.54 -17.90
N ILE A 396 -22.79 -24.57 -17.07
CA ILE A 396 -22.43 -25.96 -17.41
C ILE A 396 -23.65 -26.74 -17.95
N LYS A 397 -24.84 -26.11 -18.02
CA LYS A 397 -25.99 -26.63 -18.77
C LYS A 397 -25.80 -26.42 -20.26
#